data_AF-A0A2T4CJH6-F1
#
_entry.id   AF-A0A2T4CJH6-F1
#
_cell.length_a   1.000
_cell.length_b   1.000
_cell.length_c   1.000
_cell.angle_alpha   90.00
_cell.angle_beta   90.00
_cell.angle_gamma   90.00
#
_symmetry.space_group_name_H-M   'P 1'
#
loop_
_entity.id
_entity.type
_entity.pdbx_description
1 polymer ?
#
loop_
_entity_poly.entity_id
_entity_poly.type
_entity_poly.pdbx_seq_one_letter_code
_entity_poly.pdbx_strand_id
1 'polypeptide(L)'
;MTRLLPYMVAFVAALITLGFLFRQSRTSMPTIEFEELQDDEPEYDYMVQMQAAYCDKKEEERTRVSFGAGPGALVKGWPAKGGIYLLDDCFGIDLDFLKLDRFQETLQPSQSGPDAAAEEEAHCNRMRQLGAVWWESLQEWAMVKLREPGEPELRRGQRFVKVGWPAGGGVWVLDILMDDAMTKDTGIIFNARYMEERCRLIEQLGGVFYENPKDWLDVELP
;
A
#
# COMPACT_ATOMS: atom_id res chain seq x y z
N MET A 1 46.57 -0.86 44.08
CA MET A 1 46.09 -0.83 42.67
C MET A 1 46.80 -1.91 41.86
N THR A 2 46.50 -3.20 42.10
CA THR A 2 47.25 -4.32 41.49
C THR A 2 46.39 -5.57 41.26
N ARG A 3 45.07 -5.41 41.13
CA ARG A 3 44.14 -6.54 40.89
C ARG A 3 43.31 -6.44 39.59
N LEU A 4 43.57 -5.46 38.73
CA LEU A 4 42.84 -5.24 37.46
C LEU A 4 43.58 -5.80 36.23
N LEU A 5 44.89 -6.03 36.31
CA LEU A 5 45.68 -6.57 35.21
C LEU A 5 45.25 -7.98 34.71
N PRO A 6 44.93 -8.97 35.59
CA PRO A 6 44.62 -10.31 35.10
C PRO A 6 43.28 -10.38 34.35
N TYR A 7 42.32 -9.52 34.70
CA TYR A 7 41.01 -9.47 34.03
C TYR A 7 41.07 -8.81 32.65
N MET A 8 41.92 -7.80 32.48
CA MET A 8 42.14 -7.15 31.18
C MET A 8 42.81 -8.10 30.18
N VAL A 9 43.76 -8.93 30.63
CA VAL A 9 44.42 -9.93 29.77
C VAL A 9 43.43 -11.03 29.33
N ALA A 10 42.56 -11.49 30.23
CA ALA A 10 41.53 -12.47 29.91
C ALA A 10 40.48 -11.92 28.92
N PHE A 11 40.09 -10.65 29.06
CA PHE A 11 39.12 -10.01 28.18
C PHE A 11 39.67 -9.80 26.76
N VAL A 12 40.93 -9.38 26.62
CA VAL A 12 41.58 -9.23 25.31
C VAL A 12 41.79 -10.60 24.64
N ALA A 13 42.15 -11.64 25.39
CA ALA A 13 42.25 -12.99 24.84
C ALA A 13 40.90 -13.52 24.33
N ALA A 14 39.81 -13.28 25.06
CA ALA A 14 38.46 -13.67 24.66
C ALA A 14 38.00 -12.98 23.37
N LEU A 15 38.27 -11.68 23.20
CA LEU A 15 37.92 -10.94 21.99
C LEU A 15 38.73 -11.39 20.77
N ILE A 16 40.00 -11.75 20.94
CA ILE A 16 40.82 -12.30 19.85
C ILE A 16 40.30 -13.68 19.43
N THR A 17 39.93 -14.55 20.38
CA THR A 17 39.32 -15.86 20.04
C THR A 17 37.97 -15.72 19.35
N LEU A 18 37.14 -14.77 19.77
CA LEU A 18 35.83 -14.54 19.15
C LEU A 18 35.99 -13.97 17.73
N GLY A 19 36.92 -13.04 17.53
CA GLY A 19 37.27 -12.51 16.21
C GLY A 19 37.87 -13.57 15.27
N PHE A 20 38.63 -14.54 15.80
CA PHE A 20 39.17 -15.65 15.01
C PHE A 20 38.09 -16.65 14.58
N LEU A 21 37.10 -16.92 15.44
CA LEU A 21 35.93 -17.75 15.12
C LEU A 21 35.04 -17.10 14.05
N PHE A 22 34.79 -15.79 14.13
CA PHE A 22 34.07 -15.04 13.09
C PHE A 22 34.85 -14.93 11.77
N ARG A 23 36.19 -15.02 11.82
CA ARG A 23 37.03 -15.04 10.61
C ARG A 23 37.07 -16.42 9.95
N GLN A 24 37.07 -17.50 10.74
CA GLN A 24 36.99 -18.88 10.22
C GLN A 24 35.60 -19.19 9.63
N SER A 25 34.51 -18.62 10.15
CA SER A 25 33.17 -18.80 9.56
C SER A 25 33.02 -18.12 8.19
N ARG A 26 33.89 -17.16 7.85
CA ARG A 26 33.90 -16.50 6.52
C ARG A 26 34.72 -17.23 5.45
N THR A 27 35.51 -18.24 5.81
CA THR A 27 36.37 -18.97 4.86
C THR A 27 35.91 -20.40 4.57
N SER A 28 34.67 -20.73 4.93
CA SER A 28 34.07 -22.05 4.74
C SER A 28 32.63 -21.92 4.25
N MET A 29 32.41 -21.14 3.19
CA MET A 29 31.30 -21.46 2.30
C MET A 29 31.86 -22.34 1.19
N PRO A 30 31.32 -23.55 0.96
CA PRO A 30 31.62 -24.26 -0.26
C PRO A 30 31.25 -23.33 -1.41
N THR A 31 32.16 -23.18 -2.37
CA THR A 31 31.84 -22.59 -3.67
C THR A 31 30.72 -23.44 -4.26
N ILE A 32 29.49 -22.99 -4.07
CA ILE A 32 28.39 -23.38 -4.95
C ILE A 32 28.77 -22.71 -6.26
N GLU A 33 29.20 -23.50 -7.23
CA GLU A 33 29.16 -23.07 -8.62
C GLU A 33 27.72 -22.65 -8.87
N PHE A 34 27.49 -21.34 -8.91
CA PHE A 34 26.30 -20.80 -9.54
C PHE A 34 26.44 -21.18 -11.01
N GLU A 35 25.91 -22.35 -11.35
CA GLU A 35 25.42 -22.60 -12.70
C GLU A 35 24.53 -21.40 -13.01
N GLU A 36 24.89 -20.64 -14.06
CA GLU A 36 24.10 -19.51 -14.54
C GLU A 36 22.66 -20.00 -14.68
N LEU A 37 21.79 -19.56 -13.77
CA LEU A 37 20.36 -19.76 -13.87
C LEU A 37 19.96 -19.09 -15.17
N GLN A 38 19.71 -19.95 -16.16
CA GLN A 38 19.13 -19.60 -17.43
C GLN A 38 17.86 -18.80 -17.14
N ASP A 39 17.78 -17.57 -17.69
CA ASP A 39 16.60 -16.71 -17.63
C ASP A 39 15.40 -17.45 -18.22
N ASP A 40 14.68 -18.18 -17.38
CA ASP A 40 13.38 -18.75 -17.70
C ASP A 40 12.36 -17.59 -17.60
N GLU A 41 12.10 -16.94 -18.74
CA GLU A 41 10.99 -16.00 -18.94
C GLU A 41 9.53 -16.56 -18.83
N PRO A 42 9.21 -17.88 -18.81
CA PRO A 42 7.81 -18.30 -18.95
C PRO A 42 6.96 -18.09 -17.68
N GLU A 43 7.55 -17.91 -16.50
CA GLU A 43 6.78 -17.66 -15.27
C GLU A 43 6.18 -16.25 -15.24
N TYR A 44 6.93 -15.25 -15.72
CA TYR A 44 6.44 -13.87 -15.78
C TYR A 44 5.35 -13.70 -16.84
N ASP A 45 5.52 -14.30 -18.03
CA ASP A 45 4.49 -14.29 -19.08
C ASP A 45 3.19 -14.97 -18.62
N TYR A 46 3.29 -16.09 -17.90
CA TYR A 46 2.12 -16.76 -17.31
C TYR A 46 1.38 -15.87 -16.29
N MET A 47 2.11 -15.21 -15.40
CA MET A 47 1.53 -14.29 -14.42
C MET A 47 0.85 -13.09 -15.09
N VAL A 48 1.46 -12.53 -16.14
CA VAL A 48 0.88 -11.44 -16.93
C VAL A 48 -0.38 -11.90 -17.65
N GLN A 49 -0.40 -13.10 -18.25
CA GLN A 49 -1.58 -13.65 -18.93
C GLN A 49 -2.73 -13.94 -17.95
N MET A 50 -2.43 -14.51 -16.77
CA MET A 50 -3.43 -14.74 -15.72
C MET A 50 -4.02 -13.42 -15.21
N GLN A 51 -3.19 -12.40 -15.05
CA GLN A 51 -3.63 -11.07 -14.61
C GLN A 51 -4.45 -10.35 -15.69
N ALA A 52 -4.07 -10.48 -16.97
CA ALA A 52 -4.84 -9.96 -18.09
C ALA A 52 -6.25 -10.59 -18.13
N ALA A 53 -6.35 -11.90 -17.92
CA ALA A 53 -7.63 -12.60 -17.82
C ALA A 53 -8.46 -12.16 -16.60
N TYR A 54 -7.82 -11.86 -15.46
CA TYR A 54 -8.51 -11.28 -14.30
C TYR A 54 -9.04 -9.87 -14.57
N CYS A 55 -8.33 -9.08 -15.38
CA CYS A 55 -8.70 -7.71 -15.70
C CYS A 55 -9.71 -7.58 -16.87
N ASP A 56 -9.94 -8.66 -17.63
CA ASP A 56 -10.87 -8.71 -18.78
C ASP A 56 -12.26 -9.26 -18.40
N LYS A 57 -12.64 -9.21 -17.11
CA LYS A 57 -13.98 -9.58 -16.69
C LYS A 57 -15.02 -8.68 -17.38
N LYS A 58 -16.11 -9.29 -17.85
CA LYS A 58 -17.26 -8.57 -18.42
C LYS A 58 -17.79 -7.56 -17.40
N GLU A 59 -18.42 -6.49 -17.90
CA GLU A 59 -18.99 -5.43 -17.06
C GLU A 59 -19.93 -5.95 -15.96
N GLU A 60 -20.70 -6.98 -16.28
CA GLU A 60 -21.65 -7.64 -15.37
C GLU A 60 -20.97 -8.45 -14.25
N GLU A 61 -19.66 -8.69 -14.35
CA GLU A 61 -18.84 -9.45 -13.39
C GLU A 61 -17.83 -8.55 -12.65
N ARG A 62 -17.90 -7.22 -12.86
CA ARG A 62 -17.03 -6.28 -12.17
C ARG A 62 -17.35 -6.26 -10.67
N THR A 63 -16.30 -6.36 -9.86
CA THR A 63 -16.39 -6.23 -8.40
C THR A 63 -16.03 -4.81 -7.98
N ARG A 64 -16.92 -4.15 -7.25
CA ARG A 64 -16.66 -2.86 -6.60
C ARG A 64 -15.71 -3.03 -5.41
N VAL A 65 -15.88 -4.11 -4.65
CA VAL A 65 -15.01 -4.47 -3.53
C VAL A 65 -14.55 -5.91 -3.72
N SER A 66 -13.26 -6.14 -3.63
CA SER A 66 -12.64 -7.47 -3.65
C SER A 66 -11.63 -7.61 -2.53
N PHE A 67 -11.52 -8.81 -1.97
CA PHE A 67 -10.58 -9.14 -0.91
C PHE A 67 -9.51 -10.10 -1.44
N GLY A 68 -8.24 -9.80 -1.18
CA GLY A 68 -7.10 -10.61 -1.58
C GLY A 68 -6.54 -11.46 -0.44
N ALA A 69 -5.32 -11.97 -0.63
CA ALA A 69 -4.58 -12.66 0.44
C ALA A 69 -3.95 -11.69 1.47
N GLY A 70 -3.79 -10.42 1.09
CA GLY A 70 -3.24 -9.35 1.93
C GLY A 70 -4.27 -8.71 2.86
N PRO A 71 -3.83 -7.80 3.74
CA PRO A 71 -4.75 -7.05 4.59
C PRO A 71 -5.60 -6.07 3.76
N GLY A 72 -6.78 -5.75 4.28
CA GLY A 72 -7.68 -4.77 3.67
C GLY A 72 -8.41 -5.28 2.43
N ALA A 73 -9.02 -4.34 1.72
CA ALA A 73 -9.78 -4.57 0.50
C ALA A 73 -9.29 -3.65 -0.62
N LEU A 74 -9.48 -4.10 -1.86
CA LEU A 74 -9.36 -3.26 -3.05
C LEU A 74 -10.74 -2.74 -3.42
N VAL A 75 -10.90 -1.42 -3.42
CA VAL A 75 -12.14 -0.76 -3.87
C VAL A 75 -11.93 -0.12 -5.23
N LYS A 76 -12.91 -0.30 -6.12
CA LYS A 76 -12.89 0.14 -7.51
C LYS A 76 -14.07 1.07 -7.80
N GLY A 77 -13.87 2.04 -8.67
CA GLY A 77 -14.93 2.91 -9.18
C GLY A 77 -14.68 3.32 -10.63
N TRP A 78 -15.75 3.45 -11.42
CA TRP A 78 -15.67 3.73 -12.86
C TRP A 78 -16.24 5.11 -13.16
N PRO A 79 -15.41 6.17 -13.21
CA PRO A 79 -15.91 7.53 -13.42
C PRO A 79 -16.36 7.74 -14.87
N ALA A 80 -17.25 8.70 -15.09
CA ALA A 80 -17.78 8.99 -16.44
C ALA A 80 -16.69 9.41 -17.45
N LYS A 81 -15.55 9.92 -16.97
CA LYS A 81 -14.39 10.29 -17.79
C LYS A 81 -13.62 9.09 -18.37
N GLY A 82 -14.00 7.86 -18.01
CA GLY A 82 -13.27 6.64 -18.37
C GLY A 82 -12.14 6.32 -17.38
N GLY A 83 -11.47 5.19 -17.60
CA GLY A 83 -10.49 4.62 -16.68
C GLY A 83 -11.13 4.07 -15.41
N ILE A 84 -10.34 3.98 -14.33
CA ILE A 84 -10.76 3.39 -13.07
C ILE A 84 -10.11 4.11 -11.88
N TYR A 85 -10.90 4.43 -10.86
CA TYR A 85 -10.37 4.80 -9.54
C TYR A 85 -10.09 3.53 -8.74
N LEU A 86 -8.91 3.46 -8.15
CA LEU A 86 -8.49 2.39 -7.25
C LEU A 86 -8.12 2.96 -5.90
N LEU A 87 -8.69 2.36 -4.85
CA LEU A 87 -8.30 2.60 -3.47
C LEU A 87 -7.81 1.26 -2.89
N ASP A 88 -6.49 1.18 -2.69
CA ASP A 88 -5.81 0.02 -2.12
C ASP A 88 -5.71 0.15 -0.60
N ASP A 89 -5.43 -0.96 0.09
CA ASP A 89 -5.32 -1.02 1.55
C ASP A 89 -6.53 -0.39 2.27
N CYS A 90 -7.75 -0.69 1.81
CA CYS A 90 -8.98 -0.22 2.46
C CYS A 90 -9.28 -1.07 3.69
N PHE A 91 -9.30 -0.45 4.87
CA PHE A 91 -9.67 -1.12 6.12
C PHE A 91 -11.13 -0.84 6.49
N GLY A 92 -11.60 -1.42 7.59
CA GLY A 92 -12.97 -1.28 8.04
C GLY A 92 -13.46 0.18 8.09
N ILE A 93 -12.61 1.12 8.49
CA ILE A 93 -12.97 2.54 8.55
C ILE A 93 -13.21 3.16 7.16
N ASP A 94 -12.46 2.72 6.16
CA ASP A 94 -12.57 3.17 4.77
C ASP A 94 -13.86 2.61 4.16
N LEU A 95 -14.12 1.32 4.38
CA LEU A 95 -15.36 0.66 3.92
C LEU A 95 -16.60 1.26 4.61
N ASP A 96 -16.53 1.55 5.91
CA ASP A 96 -17.61 2.22 6.65
C ASP A 96 -17.88 3.63 6.08
N PHE A 97 -16.83 4.40 5.76
CA PHE A 97 -16.94 5.72 5.12
C PHE A 97 -17.58 5.63 3.72
N LEU A 98 -17.18 4.63 2.94
CA LEU A 98 -17.71 4.38 1.60
C LEU A 98 -19.11 3.76 1.59
N LYS A 99 -19.62 3.34 2.76
CA LYS A 99 -20.88 2.60 2.96
C LYS A 99 -20.89 1.25 2.25
N LEU A 100 -19.79 0.51 2.38
CA LEU A 100 -19.58 -0.80 1.77
C LEU A 100 -19.51 -1.89 2.84
N ASP A 101 -19.83 -3.12 2.45
CA ASP A 101 -19.72 -4.27 3.35
C ASP A 101 -18.24 -4.57 3.67
N ARG A 102 -17.96 -4.93 4.93
CA ARG A 102 -16.59 -5.15 5.43
C ARG A 102 -16.07 -6.57 5.23
N PHE A 103 -16.96 -7.51 4.93
CA PHE A 103 -16.68 -8.94 4.99
C PHE A 103 -17.09 -9.68 3.72
N GLN A 104 -17.85 -9.06 2.84
CA GLN A 104 -18.36 -9.65 1.61
C GLN A 104 -18.00 -8.80 0.40
N GLU A 105 -17.63 -9.47 -0.69
CA GLU A 105 -17.43 -8.80 -1.97
C GLU A 105 -18.72 -8.09 -2.39
N THR A 106 -18.56 -6.91 -2.96
CA THR A 106 -19.67 -6.14 -3.50
C THR A 106 -19.51 -6.08 -5.01
N LEU A 107 -20.49 -6.60 -5.74
CA LEU A 107 -20.55 -6.46 -7.19
C LEU A 107 -20.81 -5.00 -7.56
N GLN A 108 -20.35 -4.59 -8.74
CA GLN A 108 -20.79 -3.33 -9.32
C GLN A 108 -22.31 -3.38 -9.51
N PRO A 109 -23.07 -2.35 -9.10
CA PRO A 109 -24.49 -2.25 -9.40
C PRO A 109 -24.75 -2.29 -10.91
N SER A 110 -25.95 -2.74 -11.30
CA SER A 110 -26.37 -2.74 -12.70
C SER A 110 -26.27 -1.34 -13.30
N GLN A 111 -25.61 -1.23 -14.45
CA GLN A 111 -25.48 0.03 -15.18
C GLN A 111 -26.74 0.42 -15.96
N SER A 112 -27.79 -0.41 -15.93
CA SER A 112 -29.02 -0.20 -16.72
C SER A 112 -30.06 0.67 -16.02
N GLY A 113 -29.86 1.03 -14.75
CA GLY A 113 -30.77 1.89 -14.00
C GLY A 113 -30.68 3.37 -14.42
N PRO A 114 -31.75 4.16 -14.28
CA PRO A 114 -31.76 5.57 -14.66
C PRO A 114 -30.74 6.41 -13.90
N ASP A 115 -30.44 6.03 -12.64
CA ASP A 115 -29.50 6.74 -11.77
C ASP A 115 -28.11 6.10 -11.72
N ALA A 116 -27.88 5.00 -12.46
CA ALA A 116 -26.68 4.18 -12.30
C ALA A 116 -25.37 4.97 -12.53
N ALA A 117 -25.34 5.84 -13.54
CA ALA A 117 -24.18 6.69 -13.81
C ALA A 117 -23.92 7.71 -12.69
N ALA A 118 -24.98 8.31 -12.14
CA ALA A 118 -24.86 9.28 -11.05
C ALA A 118 -24.45 8.60 -9.73
N GLU A 119 -24.95 7.40 -9.46
CA GLU A 119 -24.56 6.59 -8.30
C GLU A 119 -23.09 6.16 -8.36
N GLU A 120 -22.62 5.76 -9.54
CA GLU A 120 -21.21 5.39 -9.77
C GLU A 120 -20.29 6.61 -9.64
N GLU A 121 -20.68 7.77 -10.19
CA GLU A 121 -19.90 9.00 -10.02
C GLU A 121 -19.86 9.45 -8.54
N ALA A 122 -20.98 9.31 -7.82
CA ALA A 122 -21.03 9.59 -6.38
C ALA A 122 -20.13 8.63 -5.57
N HIS A 123 -20.02 7.37 -5.99
CA HIS A 123 -19.09 6.40 -5.40
C HIS A 123 -17.63 6.79 -5.66
N CYS A 124 -17.27 7.09 -6.91
CA CYS A 124 -15.95 7.62 -7.27
C CYS A 124 -15.59 8.88 -6.47
N ASN A 125 -16.55 9.79 -6.25
CA ASN A 125 -16.34 11.00 -5.44
C ASN A 125 -16.00 10.67 -3.98
N ARG A 126 -16.67 9.69 -3.38
CA ARG A 126 -16.33 9.23 -2.02
C ARG A 126 -14.98 8.52 -1.97
N MET A 127 -14.62 7.77 -3.00
CA MET A 127 -13.28 7.15 -3.10
C MET A 127 -12.18 8.21 -3.18
N ARG A 128 -12.38 9.25 -3.99
CA ARG A 128 -11.44 10.38 -4.08
C ARG A 128 -11.24 11.09 -2.74
N GLN A 129 -12.30 11.18 -1.92
CA GLN A 129 -12.22 11.69 -0.55
C GLN A 129 -11.32 10.86 0.38
N LEU A 130 -10.92 9.64 0.00
CA LEU A 130 -9.97 8.82 0.72
C LEU A 130 -8.60 8.72 0.04
N GLY A 131 -8.38 9.48 -1.06
CA GLY A 131 -7.13 9.48 -1.81
C GLY A 131 -7.05 8.39 -2.89
N ALA A 132 -8.19 7.96 -3.44
CA ALA A 132 -8.18 7.02 -4.55
C ALA A 132 -7.46 7.60 -5.78
N VAL A 133 -6.66 6.75 -6.42
CA VAL A 133 -5.83 7.11 -7.58
C VAL A 133 -6.54 6.68 -8.85
N TRP A 134 -6.50 7.54 -9.87
CA TRP A 134 -7.06 7.22 -11.19
C TRP A 134 -6.02 6.47 -12.03
N TRP A 135 -6.46 5.45 -12.74
CA TRP A 135 -5.65 4.67 -13.68
C TRP A 135 -6.36 4.60 -15.03
N GLU A 136 -5.59 4.49 -16.12
CA GLU A 136 -6.17 4.33 -17.45
C GLU A 136 -6.90 2.98 -17.56
N SER A 137 -6.38 1.95 -16.88
CA SER A 137 -6.99 0.63 -16.82
C SER A 137 -6.57 -0.16 -15.58
N LEU A 138 -7.33 -1.22 -15.25
CA LEU A 138 -6.95 -2.15 -14.18
C LEU A 138 -5.67 -2.92 -14.53
N GLN A 139 -5.44 -3.17 -15.83
CA GLN A 139 -4.26 -3.81 -16.38
C GLN A 139 -3.00 -2.98 -16.11
N GLU A 140 -3.05 -1.67 -16.34
CA GLU A 140 -1.93 -0.76 -16.07
C GLU A 140 -1.53 -0.81 -14.59
N TRP A 141 -2.49 -0.62 -13.68
CA TRP A 141 -2.27 -0.74 -12.25
C TRP A 141 -1.67 -2.10 -11.88
N ALA A 142 -2.22 -3.19 -12.43
CA ALA A 142 -1.76 -4.53 -12.13
C ALA A 142 -0.32 -4.78 -12.61
N MET A 143 0.07 -4.24 -13.76
CA MET A 143 1.44 -4.32 -14.26
C MET A 143 2.41 -3.56 -13.37
N VAL A 144 2.01 -2.41 -12.82
CA VAL A 144 2.83 -1.70 -11.82
C VAL A 144 2.98 -2.55 -10.55
N LYS A 145 1.88 -3.12 -10.03
CA LYS A 145 1.91 -3.99 -8.84
C LYS A 145 2.74 -5.26 -9.02
N LEU A 146 2.75 -5.85 -10.21
CA LEU A 146 3.57 -7.02 -10.52
C LEU A 146 5.08 -6.70 -10.52
N ARG A 147 5.46 -5.48 -10.89
CA ARG A 147 6.87 -5.04 -10.95
C ARG A 147 7.40 -4.55 -9.60
N GLU A 148 6.55 -4.02 -8.72
CA GLU A 148 6.95 -3.47 -7.41
C GLU A 148 7.89 -4.37 -6.58
N PRO A 149 7.72 -5.71 -6.50
CA PRO A 149 8.63 -6.59 -5.76
C PRO A 149 10.05 -6.63 -6.33
N GLY A 150 10.20 -6.56 -7.66
CA GLY A 150 11.48 -6.56 -8.36
C GLY A 150 12.09 -5.18 -8.53
N GLU A 151 11.28 -4.12 -8.43
CA GLU A 151 11.66 -2.73 -8.62
C GLU A 151 11.22 -1.88 -7.43
N PRO A 152 11.92 -1.97 -6.28
CA PRO A 152 11.46 -1.34 -5.05
C PRO A 152 11.41 0.20 -5.13
N GLU A 153 12.15 0.82 -6.06
CA GLU A 153 12.04 2.27 -6.32
C GLU A 153 10.66 2.68 -6.82
N LEU A 154 9.96 1.82 -7.57
CA LEU A 154 8.58 2.07 -8.00
C LEU A 154 7.66 2.23 -6.80
N ARG A 155 7.86 1.41 -5.76
CA ARG A 155 7.08 1.49 -4.52
C ARG A 155 7.50 2.67 -3.65
N ARG A 156 8.81 2.91 -3.51
CA ARG A 156 9.35 3.98 -2.66
C ARG A 156 8.94 5.39 -3.12
N GLY A 157 8.89 5.59 -4.44
CA GLY A 157 8.47 6.84 -5.04
C GLY A 157 6.97 7.10 -5.04
N GLN A 158 6.14 6.12 -4.65
CA GLN A 158 4.69 6.29 -4.59
C GLN A 158 4.29 7.21 -3.44
N ARG A 159 3.22 7.97 -3.65
CA ARG A 159 2.58 8.75 -2.61
C ARG A 159 1.85 7.83 -1.64
N PHE A 160 2.09 8.03 -0.36
CA PHE A 160 1.31 7.49 0.73
C PHE A 160 0.32 8.56 1.20
N VAL A 161 -0.93 8.43 0.75
CA VAL A 161 -2.02 9.35 1.12
C VAL A 161 -2.94 8.67 2.12
N LYS A 162 -3.19 9.30 3.27
CA LYS A 162 -4.21 8.89 4.24
C LYS A 162 -5.03 10.09 4.70
N VAL A 163 -6.34 9.90 4.75
CA VAL A 163 -7.31 10.97 4.94
C VAL A 163 -8.22 10.67 6.12
N GLY A 164 -8.46 11.69 6.94
CA GLY A 164 -9.38 11.66 8.07
C GLY A 164 -10.42 12.78 7.96
N TRP A 165 -11.69 12.41 8.13
CA TRP A 165 -12.83 13.32 8.04
C TRP A 165 -13.46 13.53 9.43
N PRO A 166 -13.12 14.62 10.14
CA PRO A 166 -13.67 14.88 11.47
C PRO A 166 -15.14 15.34 11.37
N ALA A 167 -15.95 15.01 12.38
CA ALA A 167 -17.35 15.47 12.45
C ALA A 167 -17.53 17.00 12.44
N GLY A 168 -16.49 17.76 12.83
CA GLY A 168 -16.51 19.23 12.83
C GLY A 168 -16.35 19.90 11.46
N GLY A 169 -16.17 19.11 10.39
CA GLY A 169 -15.88 19.62 9.05
C GLY A 169 -14.38 19.83 8.80
N GLY A 170 -14.04 20.16 7.56
CA GLY A 170 -12.65 20.12 7.07
C GLY A 170 -12.15 18.70 6.86
N VAL A 171 -10.84 18.57 6.59
CA VAL A 171 -10.19 17.29 6.32
C VAL A 171 -8.75 17.29 6.79
N TRP A 172 -8.33 16.20 7.42
CA TRP A 172 -6.92 15.93 7.73
C TRP A 172 -6.31 15.03 6.66
N VAL A 173 -5.15 15.42 6.15
CA VAL A 173 -4.45 14.68 5.09
C VAL A 173 -3.00 14.48 5.48
N LEU A 174 -2.57 13.22 5.51
CA LEU A 174 -1.16 12.85 5.45
C LEU A 174 -0.84 12.49 4.01
N ASP A 175 0.04 13.26 3.38
CA ASP A 175 0.43 13.06 1.99
C ASP A 175 1.96 13.21 1.89
N ILE A 176 2.64 12.07 1.84
CA ILE A 176 4.10 11.93 1.89
C ILE A 176 4.54 10.82 0.93
N LEU A 177 5.84 10.62 0.74
CA LEU A 177 6.33 9.47 -0.03
C LEU A 177 6.29 8.19 0.82
N MET A 178 6.20 7.03 0.16
CA MET A 178 6.20 5.73 0.84
C MET A 178 7.45 5.53 1.71
N ASP A 179 8.61 6.03 1.29
CA ASP A 179 9.83 6.02 2.12
C ASP A 179 9.67 6.81 3.43
N ASP A 180 9.11 8.01 3.34
CA ASP A 180 8.81 8.82 4.53
C ASP A 180 7.77 8.13 5.41
N ALA A 181 6.80 7.46 4.80
CA ALA A 181 5.75 6.72 5.49
C ALA A 181 6.32 5.53 6.29
N MET A 182 7.31 4.82 5.73
CA MET A 182 8.03 3.75 6.41
C MET A 182 8.89 4.27 7.56
N THR A 183 9.63 5.37 7.34
CA THR A 183 10.51 5.94 8.38
C THR A 183 9.74 6.58 9.55
N LYS A 184 8.49 7.00 9.32
CA LYS A 184 7.60 7.59 10.33
C LYS A 184 6.64 6.58 10.98
N ASP A 185 6.80 5.28 10.73
CA ASP A 185 5.94 4.21 11.26
C ASP A 185 4.43 4.46 11.04
N THR A 186 4.07 5.05 9.88
CA THR A 186 2.71 5.52 9.59
C THR A 186 1.66 4.39 9.54
N GLY A 187 2.09 3.13 9.52
CA GLY A 187 1.22 1.96 9.61
C GLY A 187 0.32 1.95 10.85
N ILE A 188 0.66 2.70 11.90
CA ILE A 188 -0.21 2.88 13.08
C ILE A 188 -1.59 3.47 12.72
N ILE A 189 -1.71 4.22 11.61
CA ILE A 189 -2.98 4.79 11.12
C ILE A 189 -4.03 3.69 10.88
N PHE A 190 -3.61 2.50 10.45
CA PHE A 190 -4.52 1.40 10.14
C PHE A 190 -5.19 0.79 11.38
N ASN A 191 -4.68 1.11 12.58
CA ASN A 191 -5.27 0.65 13.85
C ASN A 191 -6.43 1.54 14.33
N ALA A 192 -6.66 2.69 13.69
CA ALA A 192 -7.76 3.60 14.05
C ALA A 192 -9.11 2.90 13.91
N ARG A 193 -9.99 3.06 14.90
CA ARG A 193 -11.32 2.44 14.92
C ARG A 193 -12.41 3.30 14.27
N TYR A 194 -12.20 4.61 14.23
CA TYR A 194 -13.14 5.59 13.68
C TYR A 194 -12.37 6.83 13.18
N MET A 195 -13.05 7.68 12.40
CA MET A 195 -12.39 8.78 11.68
C MET A 195 -11.71 9.80 12.59
N GLU A 196 -12.27 10.12 13.76
CA GLU A 196 -11.65 11.07 14.70
C GLU A 196 -10.37 10.51 15.35
N GLU A 197 -10.26 9.18 15.53
CA GLU A 197 -9.01 8.56 15.92
C GLU A 197 -7.98 8.65 14.79
N ARG A 198 -8.39 8.39 13.54
CA ARG A 198 -7.52 8.55 12.37
C ARG A 198 -7.02 9.98 12.20
N CYS A 199 -7.89 10.98 12.39
CA CYS A 199 -7.53 12.40 12.32
C CYS A 199 -6.41 12.74 13.31
N ARG A 200 -6.54 12.29 14.57
CA ARG A 200 -5.52 12.53 15.61
C ARG A 200 -4.18 11.88 15.26
N LEU A 201 -4.19 10.67 14.69
CA LEU A 201 -2.97 10.01 14.24
C LEU A 201 -2.34 10.74 13.05
N ILE A 202 -3.15 11.18 12.08
CA ILE A 202 -2.68 11.97 10.93
C ILE A 202 -2.01 13.27 11.42
N GLU A 203 -2.66 14.00 12.33
CA GLU A 203 -2.10 15.20 12.95
C GLU A 203 -0.75 14.92 13.64
N GLN A 204 -0.67 13.87 14.46
CA GLN A 204 0.57 13.47 15.16
C GLN A 204 1.71 13.11 14.20
N LEU A 205 1.39 12.56 13.02
CA LEU A 205 2.36 12.19 11.99
C LEU A 205 2.75 13.36 11.08
N GLY A 206 2.26 14.57 11.36
CA GLY A 206 2.56 15.79 10.63
C GLY A 206 1.68 16.00 9.40
N GLY A 207 0.47 15.44 9.39
CA GLY A 207 -0.55 15.74 8.39
C GLY A 207 -1.02 17.20 8.47
N VAL A 208 -1.70 17.63 7.42
CA VAL A 208 -2.20 19.01 7.26
C VAL A 208 -3.72 19.00 7.37
N PHE A 209 -4.26 19.98 8.11
CA PHE A 209 -5.69 20.24 8.15
C PHE A 209 -6.08 21.26 7.08
N TYR A 210 -7.09 20.92 6.29
CA TYR A 210 -7.71 21.79 5.32
C TYR A 210 -9.12 22.13 5.80
N GLU A 211 -9.37 23.40 6.09
CA GLU A 211 -10.69 23.89 6.50
C GLU A 211 -11.71 23.70 5.37
N ASN A 212 -11.31 23.99 4.14
CA ASN A 212 -12.07 23.69 2.94
C ASN A 212 -11.51 22.42 2.25
N PRO A 213 -12.24 21.30 2.24
CA PRO A 213 -11.72 20.05 1.67
C PRO A 213 -11.40 20.10 0.17
N LYS A 214 -11.94 21.07 -0.56
CA LYS A 214 -11.63 21.27 -1.99
C LYS A 214 -10.18 21.67 -2.23
N ASP A 215 -9.57 22.35 -1.26
CA ASP A 215 -8.18 22.80 -1.34
C ASP A 215 -7.20 21.61 -1.45
N TRP A 216 -7.63 20.41 -1.03
CA TRP A 216 -6.92 19.16 -1.23
C TRP A 216 -7.49 18.32 -2.39
N LEU A 217 -8.81 18.17 -2.50
CA LEU A 217 -9.46 17.30 -3.51
C LEU A 217 -9.21 17.71 -4.96
N ASP A 218 -8.97 19.00 -5.22
CA ASP A 218 -8.69 19.51 -6.56
C ASP A 218 -7.22 19.31 -6.98
N VAL A 219 -6.37 18.75 -6.10
CA VAL A 219 -5.05 18.27 -6.47
C VAL A 219 -5.23 16.98 -7.26
N GLU A 220 -4.95 17.01 -8.55
CA GLU A 220 -4.82 15.78 -9.35
C GLU A 220 -3.70 14.94 -8.73
N LEU A 221 -4.09 13.93 -7.93
CA LEU A 221 -3.17 12.91 -7.47
C LEU A 221 -2.80 12.07 -8.70
N PRO A 222 -1.50 11.92 -9.01
CA PRO A 222 -1.03 11.18 -10.18
C PRO A 222 -1.40 9.71 -10.10
#